data_AF-A0A6A7KVX2-F1
#
_entry.id   AF-A0A6A7KVX2-F1
#
_cell.length_a   1.000
_cell.length_b   1.000
_cell.length_c   1.000
_cell.angle_alpha   90.00
_cell.angle_beta   90.00
_cell.angle_gamma   90.00
#
_symmetry.space_group_name_H-M   'P 1'
#
loop_
_entity.id
_entity.type
_entity.pdbx_description
1 polymer ?
#
loop_
_entity_poly.entity_id
_entity_poly.type
_entity_poly.pdbx_seq_one_letter_code
_entity_poly.pdbx_strand_id
1 'polypeptide(L)'
;MIEPREERVREVLRGLVRHPIRRIVRRWNWKSALLSAGFRSVIFFSANLSAGLEAAMAAMMTELAFRGITAGFYGALTQAFRHGQPAWLASLSVILLLPLCTHTLELVVHWLRGTVRLAESILASAAFTGLSTLFNLFAMRRGALIVGEGRASLVDDLRRLPLLLVSFVLTIGRAVAAGARRPFAPHKRALLHRVREP
;
A
#
# COMPACT_ATOMS: atom_id res chain seq x y z
N MET A 1 -3.79 3.91 -30.18
CA MET A 1 -4.13 3.28 -28.89
C MET A 1 -2.88 2.51 -28.45
N ILE A 2 -2.12 3.01 -27.47
CA ILE A 2 -0.85 2.38 -27.04
C ILE A 2 -1.21 1.42 -25.91
N GLU A 3 -1.05 0.11 -26.13
CA GLU A 3 -1.22 -0.88 -25.06
C GLU A 3 -0.29 -0.56 -23.89
N PRO A 4 -0.77 -0.62 -22.63
CA PRO A 4 0.09 -0.38 -21.48
C PRO A 4 1.15 -1.48 -21.42
N ARG A 5 2.39 -1.11 -21.78
CA ARG A 5 3.55 -2.02 -21.76
C ARG A 5 3.73 -2.57 -20.35
N GLU A 6 3.66 -3.88 -20.20
CA GLU A 6 3.99 -4.54 -18.94
C GLU A 6 5.43 -4.17 -18.54
N GLU A 7 5.60 -3.46 -17.41
CA GLU A 7 6.92 -3.08 -16.90
C GLU A 7 7.36 -4.15 -15.90
N ARG A 8 8.58 -4.68 -16.05
CA ARG A 8 9.15 -5.56 -15.02
C ARG A 8 9.40 -4.74 -13.76
N VAL A 9 9.23 -5.33 -12.57
CA VAL A 9 9.47 -4.63 -11.29
C VAL A 9 10.84 -3.91 -11.24
N ARG A 10 11.89 -4.52 -11.81
CA ARG A 10 13.22 -3.91 -11.93
C ARG A 10 13.24 -2.59 -12.72
N GLU A 11 12.39 -2.47 -13.74
CA GLU A 11 12.29 -1.29 -14.59
C GLU A 11 11.54 -0.17 -13.85
N VAL A 12 10.51 -0.54 -13.08
CA VAL A 12 9.82 0.39 -12.18
C VAL A 12 10.81 0.95 -11.15
N LEU A 13 11.56 0.08 -10.45
CA LEU A 13 12.56 0.48 -9.46
C LEU A 13 13.65 1.37 -10.06
N ARG A 14 14.22 0.97 -11.20
CA ARG A 14 15.22 1.77 -11.93
C ARG A 14 14.65 3.13 -12.35
N GLY A 15 13.40 3.17 -12.79
CA GLY A 15 12.71 4.40 -13.18
C GLY A 15 12.46 5.35 -12.00
N LEU A 16 12.15 4.82 -10.82
CA LEU A 16 12.00 5.59 -9.60
C LEU A 16 13.32 6.24 -9.18
N VAL A 17 14.44 5.50 -9.27
CA VAL A 17 15.77 6.02 -8.92
C VAL A 17 16.28 7.03 -9.95
N ARG A 18 16.13 6.74 -11.24
CA ARG A 18 16.67 7.60 -12.31
C ARG A 18 15.82 8.84 -12.61
N HIS A 19 14.51 8.76 -12.38
CA HIS A 19 13.59 9.85 -12.71
C HIS A 19 12.54 10.10 -11.60
N PRO A 20 12.96 10.36 -10.35
CA PRO A 20 12.05 10.50 -9.21
C PRO A 20 11.07 11.66 -9.40
N ILE A 21 11.53 12.80 -9.92
CA ILE A 21 10.68 13.97 -10.16
C ILE A 21 9.56 13.64 -11.17
N ARG A 22 9.88 12.92 -12.24
CA ARG A 22 8.90 12.57 -13.28
C ARG A 22 7.91 11.50 -12.81
N ARG A 23 8.38 10.51 -12.05
CA ARG A 23 7.56 9.36 -11.61
C ARG A 23 6.76 9.65 -10.33
N ILE A 24 7.27 10.51 -9.45
CA ILE A 24 6.68 10.78 -8.13
C ILE A 24 6.08 12.19 -8.07
N VAL A 25 6.89 13.24 -8.28
CA VAL A 25 6.43 14.63 -8.09
C VAL A 25 5.41 15.03 -9.14
N ARG A 26 5.70 14.82 -10.44
CA ARG A 26 4.76 15.12 -11.54
C ARG A 26 3.52 14.24 -11.54
N ARG A 27 3.58 13.07 -10.89
CA ARG A 27 2.46 12.13 -10.77
C ARG A 27 1.98 12.00 -9.33
N TRP A 28 2.21 13.05 -8.53
CA TRP A 28 1.77 13.09 -7.15
C TRP A 28 0.27 12.82 -7.09
N ASN A 29 -0.13 11.80 -6.32
CA ASN A 29 -1.47 11.25 -6.41
C ASN A 29 -2.42 12.01 -5.49
N TRP A 30 -2.98 13.09 -6.03
CA TRP A 30 -3.92 13.95 -5.31
C TRP A 30 -5.20 13.23 -4.86
N LYS A 31 -5.63 12.16 -5.57
CA LYS A 31 -6.81 11.38 -5.17
C LYS A 31 -6.51 10.57 -3.91
N SER A 32 -5.38 9.87 -3.88
CA SER A 32 -4.91 9.16 -2.69
C SER A 32 -4.66 10.11 -1.53
N ALA A 33 -4.10 11.30 -1.80
CA ALA A 33 -3.89 12.33 -0.79
C ALA A 33 -5.20 12.80 -0.16
N LEU A 34 -6.16 13.21 -0.99
CA LEU A 34 -7.45 13.72 -0.55
C LEU A 34 -8.24 12.67 0.25
N LEU A 35 -8.36 11.44 -0.29
CA LEU A 35 -9.11 10.39 0.39
C LEU A 35 -8.45 9.96 1.69
N SER A 36 -7.12 9.80 1.70
CA SER A 36 -6.41 9.38 2.91
C SER A 36 -6.45 10.46 3.99
N ALA A 37 -6.19 11.71 3.62
CA ALA A 37 -6.24 12.83 4.56
C ALA A 37 -7.67 13.05 5.06
N GLY A 38 -8.69 12.98 4.19
CA GLY A 38 -10.09 13.13 4.56
C GLY A 38 -10.57 12.08 5.55
N PHE A 39 -10.43 10.79 5.23
CA PHE A 39 -10.87 9.72 6.14
C PHE A 39 -10.14 9.75 7.48
N ARG A 40 -8.82 10.00 7.47
CA ARG A 40 -8.06 10.05 8.72
C ARG A 40 -8.38 11.29 9.54
N SER A 41 -8.57 12.46 8.92
CA SER A 41 -8.98 13.67 9.64
C SER A 41 -10.28 13.45 10.41
N VAL A 42 -11.28 12.80 9.79
CA VAL A 42 -12.55 12.44 10.46
C VAL A 42 -12.34 11.47 11.62
N ILE A 43 -11.48 10.46 11.45
CA ILE A 43 -11.15 9.50 12.53
C ILE A 43 -10.47 10.21 13.69
N PHE A 44 -9.44 11.02 13.43
CA PHE A 44 -8.68 11.72 14.46
C PHE A 44 -9.51 12.77 15.18
N PHE A 45 -10.39 13.48 14.47
CA PHE A 45 -11.37 14.38 15.08
C PHE A 45 -12.29 13.61 16.03
N SER A 46 -12.95 12.56 15.54
CA SER A 46 -13.91 11.78 16.33
C SER A 46 -13.26 11.11 17.54
N ALA A 47 -12.05 10.56 17.39
CA ALA A 47 -11.33 9.86 18.45
C ALA A 47 -10.87 10.80 19.59
N ASN A 48 -10.66 12.09 19.29
CA ASN A 48 -10.20 13.08 20.27
C ASN A 48 -11.32 14.00 20.75
N LEU A 49 -12.56 13.81 20.28
CA LEU A 49 -13.68 14.66 20.67
C LEU A 49 -13.98 14.61 22.18
N SER A 50 -13.76 13.46 22.82
CA SER A 50 -13.88 13.28 24.27
C SER A 50 -12.85 14.07 25.08
N ALA A 51 -11.73 14.46 24.46
CA ALA A 51 -10.70 15.30 25.07
C ALA A 51 -10.93 16.81 24.86
N GLY A 52 -12.04 17.18 24.21
CA GLY A 52 -12.43 18.57 23.93
C GLY A 52 -12.27 18.97 22.46
N LEU A 53 -13.03 19.98 22.06
CA LEU A 53 -13.10 20.42 20.66
C LEU A 53 -11.75 20.95 20.14
N GLU A 54 -11.01 21.67 20.98
CA GLU A 54 -9.69 22.21 20.62
C GLU A 54 -8.69 21.07 20.32
N ALA A 55 -8.63 20.06 21.19
CA ALA A 55 -7.79 18.88 20.99
C ALA A 55 -8.18 18.09 19.73
N ALA A 56 -9.49 17.92 19.50
CA ALA A 56 -10.02 17.26 18.31
C ALA A 56 -9.66 18.00 17.01
N MET A 57 -9.81 19.33 16.99
CA MET A 57 -9.43 20.16 15.85
C MET A 57 -7.92 20.14 15.60
N ALA A 58 -7.11 20.24 16.66
CA ALA A 58 -5.66 20.17 16.55
C ALA A 58 -5.19 18.83 15.96
N ALA A 59 -5.76 17.72 16.44
CA ALA A 59 -5.48 16.38 15.92
C ALA A 59 -5.91 16.23 14.45
N MET A 60 -7.11 16.71 14.11
CA MET A 60 -7.63 16.72 12.75
C MET A 60 -6.73 17.48 11.78
N MET A 61 -6.36 18.72 12.12
CA MET A 61 -5.56 19.58 11.26
C MET A 61 -4.12 19.07 11.09
N THR A 62 -3.55 18.50 12.15
CA THR A 62 -2.23 17.85 12.09
C THR A 62 -2.25 16.71 11.09
N GLU A 63 -3.26 15.84 11.16
CA GLU A 63 -3.38 14.69 10.27
C GLU A 63 -3.71 15.13 8.83
N LEU A 64 -4.57 16.14 8.67
CA LEU A 64 -4.91 16.71 7.36
C LEU A 64 -3.67 17.25 6.65
N ALA A 65 -2.83 18.03 7.35
CA ALA A 65 -1.60 18.59 6.79
C ALA A 65 -0.56 17.51 6.50
N PHE A 66 -0.28 16.65 7.47
CA PHE A 66 0.72 15.61 7.34
C PHE A 66 0.37 14.60 6.25
N ARG A 67 -0.87 14.08 6.24
CA ARG A 67 -1.33 13.13 5.22
C ARG A 67 -1.60 13.80 3.89
N GLY A 68 -2.08 15.05 3.91
CA GLY A 68 -2.30 15.84 2.71
C GLY A 68 -1.05 15.92 1.84
N ILE A 69 0.15 15.94 2.44
CA ILE A 69 1.43 15.96 1.72
C ILE A 69 1.92 14.54 1.43
N THR A 70 1.98 13.69 2.46
CA THR A 70 2.66 12.38 2.39
C THR A 70 1.87 11.33 1.63
N ALA A 71 0.54 11.32 1.72
CA ALA A 71 -0.28 10.27 1.11
C ALA A 71 -0.30 10.33 -0.42
N GLY A 72 -0.13 11.50 -1.03
CA GLY A 72 0.01 11.59 -2.48
C GLY A 72 1.36 11.11 -3.00
N PHE A 73 2.44 11.24 -2.20
CA PHE A 73 3.73 10.61 -2.49
C PHE A 73 3.61 9.09 -2.45
N TYR A 74 3.00 8.54 -1.39
CA TYR A 74 2.75 7.11 -1.26
C TYR A 74 1.83 6.56 -2.36
N GLY A 75 0.80 7.32 -2.73
CA GLY A 75 -0.09 6.98 -3.83
C GLY A 75 0.62 7.02 -5.19
N ALA A 76 1.55 7.96 -5.42
CA ALA A 76 2.34 8.01 -6.64
C ALA A 76 3.33 6.84 -6.74
N LEU A 77 3.98 6.51 -5.61
CA LEU A 77 4.87 5.36 -5.51
C LEU A 77 4.10 4.07 -5.80
N THR A 78 2.95 3.87 -5.15
CA THR A 78 2.06 2.72 -5.39
C THR A 78 1.59 2.66 -6.83
N GLN A 79 1.20 3.79 -7.41
CA GLN A 79 0.77 3.89 -8.80
C GLN A 79 1.87 3.47 -9.79
N ALA A 80 3.14 3.73 -9.48
CA ALA A 80 4.26 3.34 -10.34
C ALA A 80 4.34 1.81 -10.53
N PHE A 81 3.91 1.03 -9.54
CA PHE A 81 3.91 -0.43 -9.58
C PHE A 81 2.61 -1.03 -10.15
N ARG A 82 1.64 -0.23 -10.58
CA ARG A 82 0.33 -0.74 -11.03
C ARG A 82 0.43 -1.70 -12.22
N HIS A 83 1.38 -1.48 -13.14
CA HIS A 83 1.64 -2.41 -14.25
C HIS A 83 2.85 -3.31 -14.02
N GLY A 84 3.36 -3.37 -12.78
CA GLY A 84 4.53 -4.15 -12.41
C GLY A 84 4.27 -5.65 -12.52
N GLN A 85 5.12 -6.35 -13.27
CA GLN A 85 5.11 -7.81 -13.37
C GLN A 85 6.40 -8.44 -12.80
N PRO A 86 6.30 -9.61 -12.15
CA PRO A 86 5.06 -10.34 -11.82
C PRO A 86 4.25 -9.67 -10.70
N ALA A 87 2.93 -9.84 -10.73
CA ALA A 87 1.98 -9.20 -9.83
C ALA A 87 2.30 -9.33 -8.33
N TRP A 88 2.73 -10.50 -7.88
CA TRP A 88 3.07 -10.73 -6.47
C TRP A 88 4.33 -9.96 -6.04
N LEU A 89 5.32 -9.85 -6.95
CA LEU A 89 6.57 -9.15 -6.66
C LEU A 89 6.34 -7.64 -6.65
N ALA A 90 5.45 -7.12 -7.50
CA ALA A 90 5.02 -5.73 -7.45
C ALA A 90 4.35 -5.43 -6.10
N SER A 91 3.40 -6.26 -5.66
CA SER A 91 2.77 -6.12 -4.35
C SER A 91 3.79 -6.16 -3.21
N LEU A 92 4.69 -7.15 -3.22
CA LEU A 92 5.74 -7.29 -2.20
C LEU A 92 6.66 -6.06 -2.19
N SER A 93 7.08 -5.57 -3.36
CA SER A 93 7.94 -4.39 -3.48
C SER A 93 7.28 -3.18 -2.83
N VAL A 94 6.00 -2.95 -3.11
CA VAL A 94 5.28 -1.80 -2.58
C VAL A 94 5.04 -1.94 -1.06
N ILE A 95 4.73 -3.15 -0.57
CA ILE A 95 4.58 -3.46 0.87
C ILE A 95 5.89 -3.33 1.63
N LEU A 96 7.05 -3.50 1.00
CA LEU A 96 8.34 -3.31 1.68
C LEU A 96 8.83 -1.86 1.56
N LEU A 97 8.75 -1.31 0.35
CA LEU A 97 9.30 0.00 0.01
C LEU A 97 8.56 1.14 0.74
N LEU A 98 7.23 1.09 0.84
CA LEU A 98 6.49 2.13 1.56
C LEU A 98 6.79 2.13 3.06
N PRO A 99 6.65 1.01 3.80
CA PRO A 99 7.06 0.88 5.19
C PRO A 99 8.50 1.31 5.45
N LEU A 100 9.45 0.96 4.57
CA LEU A 100 10.81 1.47 4.67
C LEU A 100 10.83 3.02 4.62
N CYS A 101 10.13 3.64 3.68
CA CYS A 101 10.04 5.11 3.61
C CYS A 101 9.31 5.74 4.82
N THR A 102 8.20 5.16 5.29
CA THR A 102 7.40 5.70 6.41
C THR A 102 8.02 5.46 7.78
N HIS A 103 8.49 4.24 8.05
CA HIS A 103 8.97 3.86 9.38
C HIS A 103 10.38 4.33 9.67
N THR A 104 11.17 4.76 8.67
CA THR A 104 12.43 5.46 8.96
C THR A 104 12.15 6.77 9.70
N LEU A 105 11.08 7.50 9.31
CA LEU A 105 10.61 8.70 10.00
C LEU A 105 9.96 8.37 11.35
N GLU A 106 9.13 7.33 11.40
CA GLU A 106 8.44 6.91 12.64
C GLU A 106 9.45 6.43 13.70
N LEU A 107 10.47 5.66 13.30
CA LEU A 107 11.57 5.23 14.16
C LEU A 107 12.35 6.43 14.72
N VAL A 108 12.68 7.43 13.89
CA VAL A 108 13.37 8.65 14.34
C VAL A 108 12.51 9.42 15.36
N VAL A 109 11.22 9.62 15.07
CA VAL A 109 10.31 10.34 15.97
C VAL A 109 10.14 9.61 17.31
N HIS A 110 9.99 8.29 17.29
CA HIS A 110 9.81 7.52 18.52
C HIS A 110 11.10 7.31 19.31
N TRP A 111 12.24 7.22 18.64
CA TRP A 111 13.55 7.20 19.28
C TRP A 111 13.79 8.49 20.06
N LEU A 112 13.42 9.65 19.48
CA LEU A 112 13.49 10.95 20.17
C LEU A 112 12.48 11.11 21.31
N ARG A 113 11.35 10.36 21.29
CA ARG A 113 10.27 10.44 22.30
C ARG A 113 10.31 9.37 23.39
N GLY A 114 11.24 8.40 23.33
CA GLY A 114 11.40 7.37 24.38
C GLY A 114 10.17 6.46 24.57
N THR A 115 9.46 6.12 23.50
CA THR A 115 8.14 5.46 23.59
C THR A 115 8.22 4.01 24.11
N VAL A 116 7.49 3.70 25.18
CA VAL A 116 7.36 2.34 25.73
C VAL A 116 6.48 1.48 24.79
N ARG A 117 6.88 0.23 24.51
CA ARG A 117 6.26 -0.71 23.53
C ARG A 117 6.38 -0.30 22.03
N LEU A 118 7.50 0.34 21.69
CA LEU A 118 7.85 0.77 20.33
C LEU A 118 7.59 -0.29 19.23
N ALA A 119 8.01 -1.53 19.47
CA ALA A 119 7.91 -2.60 18.47
C ALA A 119 6.45 -2.93 18.08
N GLU A 120 5.52 -2.88 19.03
CA GLU A 120 4.12 -3.22 18.78
C GLU A 120 3.40 -2.11 18.00
N SER A 121 3.66 -0.85 18.35
CA SER A 121 3.12 0.31 17.62
C SER A 121 3.66 0.36 16.18
N ILE A 122 4.95 0.10 15.99
CA ILE A 122 5.55 -0.01 14.65
C ILE A 122 4.90 -1.16 13.87
N LEU A 123 4.71 -2.33 14.48
CA LEU A 123 4.13 -3.48 13.81
C LEU A 123 2.67 -3.23 13.40
N ALA A 124 1.85 -2.63 14.28
CA ALA A 124 0.47 -2.29 13.98
C ALA A 124 0.38 -1.23 12.86
N SER A 125 1.22 -0.20 12.93
CA SER A 125 1.33 0.83 11.88
C SER A 125 1.78 0.25 10.54
N ALA A 126 2.76 -0.66 10.55
CA ALA A 126 3.26 -1.35 9.36
C ALA A 126 2.19 -2.27 8.75
N ALA A 127 1.46 -3.03 9.56
CA ALA A 127 0.38 -3.89 9.09
C ALA A 127 -0.75 -3.08 8.45
N PHE A 128 -1.19 -2.01 9.10
CA PHE A 128 -2.21 -1.12 8.55
C PHE A 128 -1.75 -0.45 7.25
N THR A 129 -0.49 0.01 7.22
CA THR A 129 0.13 0.61 6.03
C THR A 129 0.21 -0.41 4.90
N GLY A 130 0.67 -1.64 5.17
CA GLY A 130 0.73 -2.71 4.18
C GLY A 130 -0.64 -3.05 3.60
N LEU A 131 -1.66 -3.20 4.43
CA LEU A 131 -3.03 -3.52 3.98
C LEU A 131 -3.63 -2.40 3.13
N SER A 132 -3.56 -1.15 3.61
CA SER A 132 -4.07 0.01 2.88
C SER A 132 -3.34 0.24 1.56
N THR A 133 -2.05 -0.07 1.52
CA THR A 133 -1.21 0.01 0.32
C THR A 133 -1.57 -1.07 -0.70
N LEU A 134 -1.77 -2.31 -0.25
CA LEU A 134 -2.27 -3.40 -1.09
C LEU A 134 -3.62 -3.06 -1.72
N PHE A 135 -4.54 -2.50 -0.94
CA PHE A 135 -5.83 -2.06 -1.47
C PHE A 135 -5.67 -0.94 -2.51
N ASN A 136 -4.83 0.06 -2.25
CA ASN A 136 -4.54 1.11 -3.22
C ASN A 136 -3.96 0.53 -4.51
N LEU A 137 -2.98 -0.38 -4.43
CA LEU A 137 -2.42 -1.05 -5.60
C LEU A 137 -3.50 -1.85 -6.35
N PHE A 138 -4.35 -2.58 -5.62
CA PHE A 138 -5.45 -3.36 -6.20
C PHE A 138 -6.47 -2.49 -6.96
N ALA A 139 -6.81 -1.32 -6.40
CA ALA A 139 -7.69 -0.34 -7.02
C ALA A 139 -7.03 0.29 -8.27
N MET A 140 -5.76 0.70 -8.15
CA MET A 140 -4.99 1.30 -9.25
C MET A 140 -4.76 0.35 -10.41
N ARG A 141 -4.63 -0.96 -10.14
CA ARG A 141 -4.59 -2.00 -11.18
C ARG A 141 -5.89 -2.15 -11.95
N ARG A 142 -7.01 -1.73 -11.36
CA ARG A 142 -8.35 -1.72 -11.98
C ARG A 142 -8.73 -0.34 -12.50
N GLY A 143 -7.76 0.57 -12.62
CA GLY A 143 -7.95 1.90 -13.17
C GLY A 143 -8.62 2.91 -12.24
N ALA A 144 -8.81 2.57 -10.95
CA ALA A 144 -9.34 3.50 -9.96
C ALA A 144 -8.20 4.17 -9.16
N LEU A 145 -8.43 5.37 -8.62
CA LEU A 145 -7.45 6.10 -7.81
C LEU A 145 -6.14 6.44 -8.55
N ILE A 146 -6.18 6.49 -9.88
CA ILE A 146 -5.04 6.88 -10.70
C ILE A 146 -5.11 8.36 -11.08
N VAL A 147 -3.94 8.96 -11.23
CA VAL A 147 -3.73 10.33 -11.72
C VAL A 147 -2.83 10.34 -12.96
N GLY A 148 -2.91 11.42 -13.74
CA GLY A 148 -2.26 11.57 -15.04
C GLY A 148 -3.14 11.09 -16.19
N GLU A 149 -2.52 10.73 -17.31
CA GLU A 149 -3.21 10.25 -18.51
C GLU A 149 -3.99 8.95 -18.23
N GLY A 150 -5.20 8.87 -18.79
CA GLY A 150 -6.11 7.72 -18.63
C GLY A 150 -6.84 7.67 -17.28
N ARG A 151 -6.89 8.76 -16.51
CA ARG A 151 -7.63 8.81 -15.24
C ARG A 151 -9.14 8.95 -15.44
N ALA A 152 -9.92 8.25 -14.63
CA ALA A 152 -11.35 8.53 -14.43
C ALA A 152 -11.56 9.75 -13.51
N SER A 153 -12.80 10.25 -13.38
CA SER A 153 -13.12 11.28 -12.39
C SER A 153 -13.03 10.71 -10.95
N LEU A 154 -12.87 11.58 -9.95
CA LEU A 154 -12.89 11.14 -8.54
C LEU A 154 -14.25 10.54 -8.18
N VAL A 155 -15.35 11.08 -8.72
CA VAL A 155 -16.70 10.58 -8.46
C VAL A 155 -16.88 9.16 -8.99
N ASP A 156 -16.36 8.87 -10.18
CA ASP A 156 -16.41 7.52 -10.75
C ASP A 156 -15.58 6.54 -9.94
N ASP A 157 -14.42 6.97 -9.44
CA ASP A 157 -13.61 6.17 -8.53
C ASP A 157 -14.37 5.88 -7.23
N LEU A 158 -14.98 6.90 -6.61
CA LEU A 158 -15.78 6.77 -5.38
C LEU A 158 -16.97 5.82 -5.56
N ARG A 159 -17.68 5.88 -6.69
CA ARG A 159 -18.78 4.95 -7.02
C ARG A 159 -18.30 3.50 -7.14
N ARG A 160 -17.05 3.29 -7.56
CA ARG A 160 -16.44 1.96 -7.70
C ARG A 160 -15.84 1.43 -6.39
N LEU A 161 -15.53 2.30 -5.43
CA LEU A 161 -14.86 1.90 -4.18
C LEU A 161 -15.58 0.79 -3.40
N PRO A 162 -16.92 0.80 -3.22
CA PRO A 162 -17.60 -0.27 -2.48
C PRO A 162 -17.38 -1.64 -3.12
N LEU A 163 -17.53 -1.73 -4.46
CA LEU A 163 -17.32 -2.97 -5.19
C LEU A 163 -15.85 -3.40 -5.17
N LEU A 164 -14.92 -2.44 -5.28
CA LEU A 164 -13.48 -2.71 -5.19
C LEU A 164 -13.09 -3.25 -3.80
N LEU A 165 -13.68 -2.71 -2.73
CA LEU A 165 -13.47 -3.17 -1.36
C LEU A 165 -13.93 -4.62 -1.19
N VAL A 166 -15.16 -4.94 -1.62
CA VAL A 166 -15.70 -6.30 -1.58
C VAL A 166 -14.82 -7.26 -2.40
N SER A 167 -14.45 -6.85 -3.62
CA SER A 167 -13.59 -7.64 -4.50
C SER A 167 -12.21 -7.90 -3.88
N PHE A 168 -11.65 -6.91 -3.19
CA PHE A 168 -10.36 -7.03 -2.51
C PHE A 168 -10.44 -8.03 -1.35
N VAL A 169 -11.46 -7.91 -0.49
CA VAL A 169 -11.69 -8.83 0.63
C VAL A 169 -11.88 -10.26 0.14
N LEU A 170 -12.71 -10.47 -0.90
CA LEU A 170 -12.92 -11.79 -1.50
C LEU A 170 -11.63 -12.35 -2.11
N THR A 171 -10.81 -11.51 -2.75
CA THR A 171 -9.54 -11.93 -3.34
C THR A 171 -8.56 -12.41 -2.27
N ILE A 172 -8.42 -11.65 -1.17
CA ILE A 172 -7.58 -12.05 -0.04
C ILE A 172 -8.12 -13.32 0.61
N GLY A 173 -9.42 -13.39 0.89
CA GLY A 173 -10.04 -14.55 1.50
C GLY A 173 -9.83 -15.83 0.69
N ARG A 174 -9.96 -15.76 -0.64
CA ARG A 174 -9.66 -16.88 -1.54
C ARG A 174 -8.18 -17.27 -1.53
N ALA A 175 -7.27 -16.30 -1.52
CA ALA A 175 -5.84 -16.58 -1.47
C ALA A 175 -5.42 -17.26 -0.15
N VAL A 176 -5.96 -16.78 0.98
CA VAL A 176 -5.74 -17.39 2.30
C VAL A 176 -6.32 -18.80 2.36
N ALA A 177 -7.55 -19.00 1.89
CA ALA A 177 -8.19 -20.31 1.85
C ALA A 177 -7.42 -21.29 0.94
N ALA A 178 -6.94 -20.83 -0.22
CA ALA A 178 -6.13 -21.66 -1.12
C ALA A 178 -4.75 -22.01 -0.51
N GLY A 179 -4.14 -21.09 0.25
CA GLY A 179 -2.90 -21.33 0.99
C GLY A 179 -3.10 -22.34 2.12
N ALA A 180 -4.18 -22.21 2.90
CA ALA A 180 -4.53 -23.16 3.97
C ALA A 180 -4.86 -24.57 3.43
N ARG A 181 -5.38 -24.67 2.20
CA ARG A 181 -5.69 -25.93 1.52
C ARG A 181 -4.48 -26.60 0.86
N ARG A 182 -3.30 -25.98 0.83
CA ARG A 182 -2.06 -26.63 0.40
C ARG A 182 -1.35 -27.19 1.63
N PRO A 183 -1.62 -28.44 2.05
CA PRO A 183 -0.77 -29.08 3.05
C PRO A 183 0.65 -29.07 2.51
N PHE A 184 1.60 -28.70 3.37
CA PHE A 184 3.02 -28.76 3.11
C PHE A 184 3.36 -30.23 2.86
N ALA A 185 3.28 -30.69 1.60
CA ALA A 185 3.69 -32.04 1.25
C ALA A 185 5.20 -32.09 1.51
N PRO A 186 5.67 -32.85 2.53
CA PRO A 186 7.09 -32.97 2.73
C PRO A 186 7.65 -33.61 1.46
N HIS A 187 8.61 -32.94 0.86
CA HIS A 187 9.38 -33.41 -0.28
C HIS A 187 10.26 -34.57 0.20
N LYS A 188 9.65 -35.71 0.59
CA LYS A 188 10.35 -36.97 0.78
C LYS A 188 10.73 -37.46 -0.60
N ARG A 189 11.88 -36.94 -1.02
CA ARG A 189 12.82 -37.45 -2.01
C ARG A 189 12.53 -38.91 -2.37
N ALA A 190 12.09 -39.10 -3.60
CA ALA A 190 12.25 -40.32 -4.35
C ALA A 190 13.75 -40.59 -4.60
N LEU A 191 14.50 -40.86 -3.53
CA LEU A 191 15.92 -41.25 -3.51
C LEU A 191 16.11 -42.68 -2.97
N LEU A 192 15.13 -43.57 -3.19
CA LEU A 192 15.23 -44.99 -2.79
C LEU A 192 15.04 -45.99 -3.94
N HIS A 193 15.00 -45.55 -5.21
CA HIS A 193 14.87 -46.47 -6.36
C HIS A 193 16.00 -46.38 -7.39
N ARG A 194 17.19 -45.89 -7.01
CA ARG A 194 18.35 -45.83 -7.93
C ARG A 194 19.64 -46.45 -7.42
N VAL A 195 19.53 -47.38 -6.46
CA VAL A 195 20.65 -48.25 -6.05
C VAL A 195 20.07 -49.65 -5.82
N ARG A 196 20.61 -50.66 -6.52
CA ARG A 196 20.06 -52.00 -6.86
C ARG A 196 19.28 -51.95 -8.17
N GLU A 197 19.77 -52.45 -9.29
CA GLU A 197 20.55 -53.68 -9.53
C GLU A 197 21.43 -53.57 -10.80
N PRO A 198 22.29 -54.56 -11.13
CA PRO A 198 22.82 -55.67 -10.32
C PRO A 198 24.33 -55.53 -10.01
#